data_AF-A0A954HLT2-F1
#
_entry.id   AF-A0A954HLT2-F1
#
_cell.length_a   1.000
_cell.length_b   1.000
_cell.length_c   1.000
_cell.angle_alpha   90.00
_cell.angle_beta   90.00
_cell.angle_gamma   90.00
#
_symmetry.space_group_name_H-M   'P 1'
#
loop_
_entity.id
_entity.type
_entity.pdbx_description
1 polymer ?
#
loop_
_entity_poly.entity_id
_entity_poly.type
_entity_poly.pdbx_seq_one_letter_code
_entity_poly.pdbx_strand_id
1 'polypeptide(L)'
;MRGFSESHVNDVTSDKPAQSFSAAMASLSTTSEEFVPALADLILRSARQHRASDVHLIPTEDRLLMRWRIDGVLQHVAAFDGSLTQRLVARLKVMSGLLTYRTDVPQEGRIAAEFMTKLTSPSPAEAHHSRPAPTRRAKNKLVDSAEAAAVPVGITGEVRVTTFPTLFGEKAAIRLFADVGRFQRLNDLELPADVEAELIELLHRTSGVILLTGPSGSGKTTTAYACLREIVRRFGDERSVMTLEDPIEMVVSGVTQSQIRPHVGFDLPTGLKSMMRQDPDVIMIGE
;
A
#
# COMPACT_ATOMS: atom_id res chain seq x y z
N MET A 1 0.75 42.88 -37.87
CA MET A 1 0.42 42.85 -36.43
C MET A 1 -1.04 42.44 -36.27
N ARG A 2 -1.30 41.16 -36.01
CA ARG A 2 -2.62 40.62 -35.66
C ARG A 2 -2.42 39.76 -34.43
N GLY A 3 -3.22 40.03 -33.40
CA GLY A 3 -3.08 39.48 -32.06
C GLY A 3 -3.35 37.98 -32.02
N PHE A 4 -2.53 37.27 -31.25
CA PHE A 4 -2.80 35.92 -30.81
C PHE A 4 -3.75 35.99 -29.61
N SER A 5 -4.89 35.31 -29.75
CA SER A 5 -5.96 35.22 -28.77
C SER A 5 -5.56 34.37 -27.57
N GLU A 6 -6.02 34.82 -26.41
CA GLU A 6 -5.88 34.25 -25.08
C GLU A 6 -6.45 32.83 -24.94
N SER A 7 -5.64 31.99 -24.27
CA SER A 7 -6.00 30.98 -23.28
C SER A 7 -7.31 30.20 -23.45
N HIS A 8 -7.19 28.95 -23.90
CA HIS A 8 -8.01 27.83 -23.43
C HIS A 8 -7.09 26.62 -23.24
N VAL A 9 -6.34 26.61 -22.13
CA VAL A 9 -5.84 25.35 -21.57
C VAL A 9 -6.89 24.95 -20.53
N ASN A 10 -7.85 24.14 -20.96
CA ASN A 10 -8.69 23.42 -20.02
C ASN A 10 -7.78 22.45 -19.26
N ASP A 11 -7.52 22.77 -18.00
CA ASP A 11 -6.90 21.88 -17.04
C ASP A 11 -7.88 20.73 -16.75
N VAL A 12 -7.70 19.64 -17.47
CA VAL A 12 -8.44 18.38 -17.30
C VAL A 12 -7.53 17.39 -16.57
N THR A 13 -7.09 17.72 -15.36
CA THR A 13 -6.70 16.69 -14.38
C THR A 13 -7.84 16.54 -13.37
N SER A 14 -8.62 15.49 -13.59
CA SER A 14 -9.93 15.23 -13.00
C SER A 14 -9.97 15.11 -11.47
N ASP A 15 -10.94 15.80 -10.85
CA ASP A 15 -11.51 15.62 -9.50
C ASP A 15 -12.08 14.21 -9.19
N LYS A 16 -11.72 13.18 -9.96
CA LYS A 16 -12.28 11.83 -9.89
C LYS A 16 -12.20 11.19 -8.49
N PRO A 17 -11.07 11.22 -7.77
CA PRO A 17 -10.98 10.59 -6.45
C PRO A 17 -11.86 11.27 -5.40
N ALA A 18 -11.87 12.61 -5.37
CA ALA A 18 -12.68 13.39 -4.44
C ALA A 18 -14.18 13.21 -4.69
N GLN A 19 -14.61 13.26 -5.96
CA GLN A 19 -16.00 13.04 -6.35
C GLN A 19 -16.47 11.61 -6.05
N SER A 20 -15.65 10.61 -6.37
CA SER A 20 -15.94 9.19 -6.09
C SER A 20 -16.08 8.93 -4.59
N PHE A 21 -15.15 9.45 -3.78
CA PHE A 21 -15.21 9.34 -2.34
C PHE A 21 -16.44 10.06 -1.76
N SER A 22 -16.74 11.28 -2.24
CA SER A 22 -17.91 12.05 -1.81
C SER A 22 -19.23 11.32 -2.10
N ALA A 23 -19.36 10.70 -3.28
CA ALA A 23 -20.53 9.90 -3.64
C ALA A 23 -20.70 8.68 -2.72
N ALA A 24 -19.61 7.96 -2.42
CA ALA A 24 -19.66 6.82 -1.51
C ALA A 24 -20.00 7.25 -0.07
N MET A 25 -19.45 8.38 0.39
CA MET A 25 -19.73 8.98 1.69
C MET A 25 -21.20 9.33 1.89
N ALA A 26 -21.89 9.78 0.84
CA ALA A 26 -23.29 10.20 0.91
C ALA A 26 -24.25 9.08 1.38
N SER A 27 -23.84 7.82 1.25
CA SER A 27 -24.60 6.67 1.76
C SER A 27 -24.45 6.43 3.27
N LEU A 28 -23.52 7.10 3.94
CA LEU A 28 -23.31 6.95 5.38
C LEU A 28 -24.23 7.87 6.18
N SER A 29 -24.89 7.31 7.19
CA SER A 29 -25.65 8.11 8.16
C SER A 29 -24.71 8.76 9.16
N THR A 30 -24.59 10.09 9.12
CA THR A 30 -23.69 10.88 9.99
C THR A 30 -24.14 10.93 11.45
N THR A 31 -25.39 10.57 11.73
CA THR A 31 -25.99 10.56 13.07
C THR A 31 -25.93 9.20 13.75
N SER A 32 -25.48 8.15 13.06
CA SER A 32 -25.34 6.81 13.61
C SER A 32 -24.10 6.68 14.49
N GLU A 33 -24.19 5.89 15.56
CA GLU A 33 -23.01 5.49 16.36
C GLU A 33 -21.99 4.70 15.52
N GLU A 34 -22.45 4.03 14.46
CA GLU A 34 -21.61 3.28 13.54
C GLU A 34 -20.92 4.16 12.49
N PHE A 35 -21.18 5.48 12.47
CA PHE A 35 -20.64 6.39 11.46
C PHE A 35 -19.11 6.36 11.41
N VAL A 36 -18.44 6.44 12.57
CA VAL A 36 -16.96 6.52 12.62
C VAL A 36 -16.31 5.19 12.18
N PRO A 37 -16.73 4.01 12.66
CA PRO A 37 -16.27 2.74 12.11
C PRO A 37 -16.51 2.61 10.60
N ALA A 38 -17.71 2.92 10.12
CA ALA A 38 -18.07 2.80 8.70
C ALA A 38 -17.25 3.78 7.83
N LEU A 39 -17.00 4.98 8.34
CA LEU A 39 -16.16 5.98 7.69
C LEU A 39 -14.71 5.52 7.58
N ALA A 40 -14.12 4.99 8.66
CA ALA A 40 -12.76 4.47 8.64
C ALA A 40 -12.62 3.34 7.59
N ASP A 41 -13.57 2.41 7.56
CA ASP A 41 -13.60 1.32 6.58
C ASP A 41 -13.78 1.85 5.15
N LEU A 42 -14.61 2.88 4.96
CA LEU A 42 -14.81 3.52 3.66
C LEU A 42 -13.55 4.26 3.17
N ILE A 43 -12.86 5.00 4.04
CA ILE A 43 -11.61 5.69 3.73
C ILE A 43 -10.56 4.68 3.21
N LEU A 44 -10.34 3.60 3.95
CA LEU A 44 -9.36 2.58 3.61
C LEU A 44 -9.72 1.86 2.29
N ARG A 45 -10.99 1.44 2.11
CA ARG A 45 -11.43 0.79 0.88
C ARG A 45 -11.31 1.71 -0.32
N SER A 46 -11.79 2.95 -0.20
CA SER A 46 -11.77 3.91 -1.31
C SER A 46 -10.35 4.29 -1.70
N ALA A 47 -9.46 4.48 -0.72
CA ALA A 47 -8.04 4.73 -0.97
C ALA A 47 -7.39 3.58 -1.74
N ARG A 48 -7.66 2.32 -1.36
CA ARG A 48 -7.19 1.13 -2.10
C ARG A 48 -7.75 1.06 -3.52
N GLN A 49 -9.06 1.31 -3.70
CA GLN A 49 -9.69 1.33 -5.03
C GLN A 49 -9.06 2.36 -5.97
N HIS A 50 -8.64 3.51 -5.43
CA HIS A 50 -7.95 4.57 -6.17
C HIS A 50 -6.43 4.42 -6.18
N ARG A 51 -5.89 3.29 -5.69
CA ARG A 51 -4.46 2.98 -5.65
C ARG A 51 -3.62 4.03 -4.91
N ALA A 52 -4.17 4.62 -3.87
CA ALA A 52 -3.41 5.49 -3.00
C ALA A 52 -2.33 4.69 -2.26
N SER A 53 -1.09 5.17 -2.25
CA SER A 53 0.00 4.60 -1.44
C SER A 53 -0.13 5.02 0.03
N ASP A 54 -0.64 6.24 0.26
CA ASP A 54 -0.77 6.81 1.59
C ASP A 54 -2.09 7.56 1.74
N VAL A 55 -2.72 7.43 2.90
CA VAL A 55 -3.82 8.28 3.37
C VAL A 55 -3.30 9.18 4.47
N HIS A 56 -3.57 10.48 4.36
CA HIS A 56 -3.21 11.47 5.37
C HIS A 56 -4.47 12.12 5.94
N LEU A 57 -4.62 12.05 7.26
CA LEU A 57 -5.63 12.75 8.04
C LEU A 57 -4.94 13.84 8.85
N ILE A 58 -5.18 15.09 8.49
CA ILE A 58 -4.43 16.25 8.95
C ILE A 58 -5.39 17.18 9.70
N PRO A 59 -5.33 17.25 11.03
CA PRO A 59 -6.13 18.21 11.77
C PRO A 59 -5.62 19.63 11.54
N THR A 60 -6.57 20.55 11.51
CA THR A 60 -6.39 22.00 11.49
C THR A 60 -7.26 22.60 12.60
N GLU A 61 -7.28 23.92 12.73
CA GLU A 61 -8.02 24.60 13.80
C GLU A 61 -9.50 24.22 13.85
N ASP A 62 -10.18 24.15 12.70
CA ASP A 62 -11.62 23.86 12.59
C ASP A 62 -11.96 22.63 11.74
N ARG A 63 -11.01 22.11 10.95
CA ARG A 63 -11.23 21.00 10.01
C ARG A 63 -10.30 19.82 10.21
N LEU A 64 -10.75 18.66 9.75
CA LEU A 64 -9.90 17.51 9.46
C LEU A 64 -9.76 17.36 7.95
N LEU A 65 -8.57 17.65 7.42
CA LEU A 65 -8.29 17.49 5.99
C LEU A 65 -7.87 16.05 5.70
N MET A 66 -8.44 15.45 4.66
CA MET A 66 -8.03 14.16 4.13
C MET A 66 -7.37 14.32 2.76
N ARG A 67 -6.16 13.77 2.64
CA ARG A 67 -5.39 13.73 1.40
C ARG A 67 -4.93 12.32 1.09
N TRP A 68 -4.86 11.97 -0.19
CA TRP A 68 -4.28 10.71 -0.64
C TRP A 68 -3.01 10.97 -1.44
N ARG A 69 -2.00 10.12 -1.28
CA ARG A 69 -0.88 10.07 -2.20
C ARG A 69 -1.19 9.06 -3.28
N ILE A 70 -1.36 9.53 -4.52
CA ILE A 70 -1.62 8.69 -5.70
C ILE A 70 -0.49 8.98 -6.68
N ASP A 71 0.21 7.93 -7.10
CA ASP A 71 1.37 8.03 -8.02
C ASP A 71 2.41 9.06 -7.56
N GLY A 72 2.67 9.08 -6.24
CA GLY A 72 3.62 10.00 -5.60
C GLY A 72 3.08 11.41 -5.33
N VAL A 73 1.95 11.81 -5.92
CA VAL A 73 1.37 13.15 -5.77
C VAL A 73 0.33 13.19 -4.65
N LEU A 74 0.47 14.16 -3.73
CA LEU A 74 -0.48 14.36 -2.63
C LEU A 74 -1.68 15.19 -3.09
N GLN A 75 -2.87 14.59 -3.11
CA GLN A 75 -4.10 15.18 -3.61
C GLN A 75 -5.12 15.37 -2.49
N HIS A 76 -5.86 16.48 -2.51
CA HIS A 76 -6.97 16.71 -1.57
C HIS A 76 -8.18 15.85 -1.95
N VAL A 77 -8.78 15.16 -0.97
CA VAL A 77 -9.90 14.25 -1.22
C VAL A 77 -11.17 14.66 -0.49
N ALA A 78 -11.07 15.05 0.79
CA ALA A 78 -12.21 15.51 1.56
C ALA A 78 -11.77 16.41 2.72
N ALA A 79 -12.69 17.21 3.24
CA ALA A 79 -12.53 17.92 4.50
C ALA A 79 -13.73 17.62 5.39
N PHE A 80 -13.47 17.32 6.66
CA PHE A 80 -14.49 17.06 7.67
C PHE A 80 -14.45 18.12 8.76
N ASP A 81 -15.48 18.14 9.60
CA ASP A 81 -15.49 18.93 10.82
C ASP A 81 -14.37 18.47 11.78
N GLY A 82 -13.69 19.41 12.43
CA GLY A 82 -12.56 19.15 13.33
C GLY A 82 -12.92 18.23 14.50
N SER A 83 -14.19 18.21 14.94
CA SER A 83 -14.69 17.31 15.99
C SER A 83 -14.58 15.82 15.66
N LEU A 84 -14.35 15.49 14.38
CA LEU A 84 -14.17 14.11 13.93
C LEU A 84 -12.75 13.58 14.17
N THR A 85 -11.76 14.46 14.32
CA THR A 85 -10.34 14.13 14.46
C THR A 85 -10.09 13.07 15.51
N GLN A 86 -10.46 13.36 16.76
CA GLN A 86 -10.17 12.47 17.89
C GLN A 86 -10.84 11.10 17.72
N ARG A 87 -12.09 11.09 17.25
CA ARG A 87 -12.88 9.86 17.07
C ARG A 87 -12.30 8.98 15.96
N LEU A 88 -11.92 9.57 14.84
CA LEU A 88 -11.38 8.83 13.70
C LEU A 88 -9.96 8.31 13.99
N VAL A 89 -9.10 9.11 14.63
CA VAL A 89 -7.77 8.66 15.05
C VAL A 89 -7.87 7.57 16.12
N ALA A 90 -8.76 7.71 17.10
CA ALA A 90 -8.99 6.66 18.10
C ALA A 90 -9.46 5.34 17.45
N ARG A 91 -10.33 5.42 16.44
CA ARG A 91 -10.75 4.24 15.68
C ARG A 91 -9.57 3.56 14.97
N LEU A 92 -8.71 4.33 14.29
CA LEU A 92 -7.50 3.80 13.64
C LEU A 92 -6.52 3.19 14.66
N LYS A 93 -6.39 3.79 15.84
CA LYS A 93 -5.59 3.25 16.95
C LYS A 93 -6.12 1.90 17.41
N VAL A 94 -7.44 1.76 17.63
CA VAL A 94 -8.06 0.47 17.96
C VAL A 94 -7.78 -0.56 16.86
N MET A 95 -7.97 -0.21 15.59
CA MET A 95 -7.72 -1.12 14.47
C MET A 95 -6.27 -1.60 14.38
N SER A 96 -5.33 -0.82 14.95
CA SER A 96 -3.88 -1.05 14.85
C SER A 96 -3.22 -1.47 16.16
N GLY A 97 -4.01 -1.78 17.19
CA GLY A 97 -3.51 -2.18 18.52
C GLY A 97 -2.77 -1.09 19.29
N LEU A 98 -3.04 0.19 18.99
CA LEU A 98 -2.38 1.34 19.62
C LEU A 98 -3.14 1.85 20.85
N LEU A 99 -2.44 2.58 21.72
CA LEU A 99 -2.98 3.12 22.94
C LEU A 99 -3.83 4.37 22.64
N THR A 100 -5.15 4.23 22.73
CA THR A 100 -6.12 5.31 22.46
C THR A 100 -6.01 6.49 23.43
N TYR A 101 -5.57 6.23 24.66
CA TYR A 101 -5.44 7.25 25.71
C TYR A 101 -4.12 8.02 25.66
N ARG A 102 -3.10 7.52 24.93
CA ARG A 102 -1.86 8.25 24.70
C ARG A 102 -2.01 9.07 23.43
N THR A 103 -2.00 10.39 23.55
CA THR A 103 -2.14 11.32 22.41
C THR A 103 -0.98 12.31 22.32
N ASP A 104 -0.01 12.18 23.22
CA ASP A 104 1.12 13.07 23.48
C ASP A 104 2.44 12.54 22.90
N VAL A 105 2.44 11.32 22.38
CA VAL A 105 3.61 10.65 21.82
C VAL A 105 3.28 10.06 20.45
N PRO A 106 4.23 10.06 19.50
CA PRO A 106 4.07 9.31 18.26
C PRO A 106 3.83 7.83 18.53
N GLN A 107 2.95 7.21 17.75
CA GLN A 107 2.69 5.77 17.81
C GLN A 107 2.62 5.19 16.41
N GLU A 108 3.07 3.94 16.24
CA GLU A 108 3.03 3.22 14.99
C GLU A 108 2.54 1.79 15.23
N GLY A 109 1.69 1.29 14.33
CA GLY A 109 1.14 -0.05 14.41
C GLY A 109 0.66 -0.56 13.04
N ARG A 110 0.19 -1.80 13.03
CA ARG A 110 -0.35 -2.48 11.85
C ARG A 110 -1.82 -2.77 12.07
N ILE A 111 -2.65 -2.55 11.06
CA ILE A 111 -4.06 -2.92 11.13
C ILE A 111 -4.17 -4.44 11.26
N ALA A 112 -4.89 -4.90 12.28
CA ALA A 112 -5.07 -6.33 12.54
C ALA A 112 -5.86 -7.02 11.42
N ALA A 113 -5.54 -8.28 11.15
CA ALA A 113 -6.11 -9.05 10.03
C ALA A 113 -7.64 -9.14 10.06
N GLU A 114 -8.26 -9.15 11.24
CA GLU A 114 -9.72 -9.12 11.42
C GLU A 114 -10.41 -7.89 10.81
N PHE A 115 -9.72 -6.74 10.76
CA PHE A 115 -10.21 -5.53 10.10
C PHE A 115 -9.95 -5.55 8.60
N MET A 116 -8.96 -6.33 8.14
CA MET A 116 -8.58 -6.42 6.72
C MET A 116 -9.64 -7.16 5.89
N THR A 117 -10.30 -8.17 6.43
CA THR A 117 -11.31 -8.99 5.71
C THR A 117 -12.49 -8.15 5.17
N LYS A 118 -12.82 -7.05 5.85
CA LYS A 118 -13.88 -6.10 5.40
C LYS A 118 -13.42 -5.17 4.29
N LEU A 119 -12.11 -4.96 4.15
CA LEU A 119 -11.51 -4.04 3.18
C LEU A 119 -11.36 -4.66 1.78
N THR A 120 -11.47 -5.98 1.67
CA THR A 120 -11.16 -6.76 0.47
C THR A 120 -12.39 -7.35 -0.22
N SER A 121 -13.58 -7.15 0.36
CA SER A 121 -14.85 -7.55 -0.25
C SER A 121 -15.19 -6.61 -1.41
N PRO A 122 -15.53 -7.14 -2.61
CA PRO A 122 -15.94 -6.30 -3.73
C PRO A 122 -17.19 -5.50 -3.36
N SER A 123 -17.30 -4.29 -3.91
CA SER A 123 -18.51 -3.47 -3.80
C SER A 123 -19.73 -4.27 -4.32
N PRO A 124 -20.95 -4.10 -3.75
CA PRO A 124 -22.17 -4.69 -4.32
C PRO A 124 -22.36 -4.40 -5.82
N ALA A 125 -21.80 -3.29 -6.31
CA ALA A 125 -21.78 -2.93 -7.74
C ALA A 125 -20.87 -3.85 -8.59
N GLU A 126 -19.78 -4.37 -8.03
CA GLU A 126 -18.80 -5.24 -8.71
C GLU A 126 -19.28 -6.71 -8.75
N ALA A 127 -20.09 -7.13 -7.76
CA ALA A 127 -20.67 -8.47 -7.71
C ALA A 127 -21.67 -8.78 -8.85
N HIS A 128 -22.22 -7.75 -9.49
CA HIS A 128 -23.18 -7.89 -10.58
C HIS A 128 -22.56 -8.04 -11.98
N HIS A 129 -21.27 -7.73 -12.17
CA HIS A 129 -20.60 -7.83 -13.48
C HIS A 129 -19.90 -9.16 -13.75
N SER A 130 -19.80 -10.04 -12.74
CA SER A 130 -19.01 -11.29 -12.82
C SER A 130 -19.81 -12.53 -12.41
N ARG A 131 -21.08 -12.62 -12.81
CA ARG A 131 -21.84 -13.88 -12.71
C ARG A 131 -21.95 -14.56 -14.08
N PRO A 132 -21.25 -15.68 -14.33
CA PRO A 132 -21.62 -16.56 -15.44
C PRO A 132 -22.98 -17.20 -15.15
N ALA A 133 -23.79 -17.38 -16.21
CA ALA A 133 -25.12 -17.96 -16.12
C ALA A 133 -25.09 -19.37 -15.49
N PRO A 134 -26.08 -19.75 -14.65
CA PRO A 134 -26.05 -21.02 -13.94
C PRO A 134 -26.33 -22.19 -14.90
N THR A 135 -25.32 -23.02 -15.15
CA THR A 135 -25.51 -24.33 -15.78
C THR A 135 -26.03 -25.35 -14.76
N ARG A 136 -27.09 -26.05 -15.16
CA ARG A 136 -27.84 -27.05 -14.38
C ARG A 136 -27.10 -28.40 -14.30
N ARG A 137 -27.24 -29.09 -13.15
CA ARG A 137 -26.87 -30.50 -12.77
C ARG A 137 -25.57 -30.60 -11.96
N ALA A 138 -25.43 -31.38 -10.88
CA ALA A 138 -26.28 -32.40 -10.24
C ALA A 138 -26.00 -32.48 -8.72
N LYS A 139 -26.86 -33.20 -8.02
CA LYS A 139 -26.97 -33.35 -6.56
C LYS A 139 -25.93 -34.29 -5.92
N ASN A 140 -25.76 -34.09 -4.60
CA ASN A 140 -25.29 -35.00 -3.53
C ASN A 140 -23.78 -35.24 -3.34
N LYS A 141 -23.23 -34.73 -2.22
CA LYS A 141 -23.05 -35.51 -0.98
C LYS A 141 -22.59 -34.59 0.18
N LEU A 142 -23.27 -34.74 1.32
CA LEU A 142 -22.84 -34.27 2.65
C LEU A 142 -21.77 -35.22 3.19
N VAL A 143 -20.66 -34.71 3.74
CA VAL A 143 -20.05 -35.20 4.99
C VAL A 143 -19.22 -34.09 5.65
N ASP A 144 -19.24 -34.10 6.98
CA ASP A 144 -18.61 -33.22 7.96
C ASP A 144 -17.14 -32.84 7.74
N SER A 145 -16.81 -31.59 8.04
CA SER A 145 -15.90 -31.23 9.14
C SER A 145 -15.74 -29.72 9.20
N ALA A 146 -15.72 -29.19 10.43
CA ALA A 146 -15.42 -27.80 10.73
C ALA A 146 -13.96 -27.50 10.42
N GLU A 147 -13.64 -27.20 9.17
CA GLU A 147 -12.41 -26.49 8.81
C GLU A 147 -12.67 -24.99 9.03
N ALA A 148 -11.89 -24.39 9.92
CA ALA A 148 -11.75 -22.96 10.04
C ALA A 148 -11.61 -22.38 8.63
N ALA A 149 -12.58 -21.56 8.21
CA ALA A 149 -12.62 -21.01 6.86
C ALA A 149 -11.29 -20.31 6.58
N ALA A 150 -10.45 -20.97 5.79
CA ALA A 150 -9.19 -20.43 5.34
C ALA A 150 -9.49 -19.11 4.62
N VAL A 151 -8.97 -18.01 5.17
CA VAL A 151 -8.99 -16.70 4.51
C VAL A 151 -8.42 -16.93 3.11
N PRO A 152 -9.14 -16.59 2.02
CA PRO A 152 -8.64 -16.84 0.68
C PRO A 152 -7.29 -16.15 0.50
N VAL A 153 -6.27 -16.95 0.21
CA VAL A 153 -4.95 -16.50 -0.18
C VAL A 153 -5.13 -15.69 -1.48
N GLY A 154 -5.13 -14.37 -1.36
CA GLY A 154 -5.31 -13.49 -2.53
C GLY A 154 -5.53 -12.01 -2.25
N ILE A 155 -5.89 -11.58 -1.03
CA ILE A 155 -6.04 -10.14 -0.73
C ILE A 155 -5.59 -9.83 0.70
N THR A 156 -4.29 -9.62 0.90
CA THR A 156 -3.68 -9.38 2.23
C THR A 156 -2.49 -8.42 2.13
N GLY A 157 -2.69 -7.23 1.55
CA GLY A 157 -1.69 -6.16 1.68
C GLY A 157 -1.61 -5.68 3.13
N GLU A 158 -0.42 -5.59 3.71
CA GLU A 158 -0.19 -4.98 5.03
C GLU A 158 -0.73 -3.52 5.03
N VAL A 159 -1.23 -3.04 6.16
CA VAL A 159 -1.59 -1.63 6.33
C VAL A 159 -0.98 -1.11 7.62
N ARG A 160 -0.15 -0.06 7.51
CA ARG A 160 0.49 0.58 8.66
C ARG A 160 -0.19 1.88 8.99
N VAL A 161 -0.32 2.16 10.28
CA VAL A 161 -0.88 3.40 10.81
C VAL A 161 0.17 4.04 11.71
N THR A 162 0.47 5.30 11.43
CA THR A 162 1.28 6.15 12.29
C THR A 162 0.44 7.33 12.76
N THR A 163 0.53 7.65 14.05
CA THR A 163 -0.09 8.83 14.66
C THR A 163 0.99 9.74 15.22
N PHE A 164 0.79 11.06 15.10
CA PHE A 164 1.75 12.07 15.52
C PHE A 164 1.02 13.24 16.19
N PRO A 165 1.43 13.66 17.41
CA PRO A 165 0.81 14.78 18.11
C PRO A 165 1.06 16.10 17.39
N THR A 166 0.02 16.92 17.24
CA THR A 166 0.10 18.27 16.66
C THR A 166 -0.66 19.28 17.51
N LEU A 167 -0.58 20.57 17.17
CA LEU A 167 -1.29 21.64 17.89
C LEU A 167 -2.81 21.43 17.94
N PHE A 168 -3.40 20.90 16.87
CA PHE A 168 -4.86 20.77 16.71
C PHE A 168 -5.37 19.34 16.89
N GLY A 169 -4.60 18.49 17.59
CA GLY A 169 -4.90 17.07 17.78
C GLY A 169 -3.90 16.18 17.06
N GLU A 170 -4.24 14.91 16.89
CA GLU A 170 -3.31 13.94 16.30
C GLU A 170 -3.46 13.87 14.78
N LYS A 171 -2.33 13.99 14.08
CA LYS A 171 -2.24 13.64 12.66
C LYS A 171 -2.14 12.13 12.54
N ALA A 172 -2.88 11.54 11.60
CA ALA A 172 -2.71 10.14 11.23
C ALA A 172 -2.22 10.02 9.78
N ALA A 173 -1.28 9.10 9.56
CA ALA A 173 -0.85 8.65 8.24
C ALA A 173 -1.07 7.14 8.16
N ILE A 174 -1.62 6.68 7.03
CA ILE A 174 -1.90 5.26 6.79
C ILE A 174 -1.18 4.88 5.51
N ARG A 175 -0.24 3.94 5.59
CA ARG A 175 0.45 3.40 4.43
C ARG A 175 -0.25 2.12 3.97
N LEU A 176 -0.65 2.11 2.70
CA LEU A 176 -1.33 1.00 2.04
C LEU A 176 -0.31 0.28 1.17
N PHE A 177 0.07 -0.94 1.55
CA PHE A 177 0.98 -1.74 0.74
C PHE A 177 0.20 -2.40 -0.39
N ALA A 178 0.78 -2.39 -1.59
CA ALA A 178 0.15 -2.93 -2.79
C ALA A 178 -0.19 -4.42 -2.62
N ASP A 179 -1.29 -4.86 -3.22
CA ASP A 179 -1.71 -6.26 -3.17
C ASP A 179 -0.64 -7.20 -3.72
N VAL A 180 -0.46 -8.31 -3.00
CA VAL A 180 0.45 -9.41 -3.30
C VAL A 180 -0.08 -10.16 -4.53
N GLY A 181 0.11 -9.59 -5.72
CA GLY A 181 -0.40 -10.20 -6.95
C GLY A 181 -0.23 -9.42 -8.24
N ARG A 182 0.02 -8.10 -8.19
CA ARG A 182 0.39 -7.29 -9.37
C ARG A 182 1.89 -6.96 -9.37
N PHE A 183 2.45 -6.75 -10.55
CA PHE A 183 3.87 -6.42 -10.76
C PHE A 183 4.82 -7.47 -10.16
N GLN A 184 4.46 -8.75 -10.29
CA GLN A 184 5.26 -9.84 -9.75
C GLN A 184 6.43 -10.15 -10.67
N ARG A 185 6.25 -9.95 -11.97
CA ARG A 185 7.24 -10.22 -13.02
C ARG A 185 7.68 -8.93 -13.70
N LEU A 186 8.84 -8.97 -14.35
CA LEU A 186 9.35 -7.84 -15.13
C LEU A 186 8.40 -7.43 -16.26
N ASN A 187 7.81 -8.41 -16.95
CA ASN A 187 6.84 -8.15 -18.02
C ASN A 187 5.50 -7.57 -17.53
N ASP A 188 5.23 -7.61 -16.21
CA ASP A 188 4.06 -6.96 -15.63
C ASP A 188 4.31 -5.44 -15.45
N LEU A 189 5.57 -4.97 -15.48
CA LEU A 189 5.94 -3.58 -15.20
C LEU A 189 5.63 -2.60 -16.34
N GLU A 190 5.12 -3.10 -17.47
CA GLU A 190 4.79 -2.30 -18.65
C GLU A 190 5.99 -1.48 -19.18
N LEU A 191 7.21 -2.02 -19.02
CA LEU A 191 8.42 -1.42 -19.58
C LEU A 191 8.42 -1.50 -21.11
N PRO A 192 9.02 -0.52 -21.81
CA PRO A 192 9.36 -0.67 -23.22
C PRO A 192 10.17 -1.95 -23.45
N ALA A 193 9.90 -2.67 -24.55
CA ALA A 193 10.46 -4.00 -24.78
C ALA A 193 12.00 -4.02 -24.86
N ASP A 194 12.58 -2.93 -25.37
CA ASP A 194 14.03 -2.71 -25.40
C ASP A 194 14.61 -2.52 -23.99
N VAL A 195 13.96 -1.72 -23.16
CA VAL A 195 14.36 -1.49 -21.75
C VAL A 195 14.21 -2.77 -20.93
N GLU A 196 13.14 -3.53 -21.12
CA GLU A 196 12.96 -4.83 -20.45
C GLU A 196 14.07 -5.81 -20.83
N ALA A 197 14.40 -5.92 -22.13
CA ALA A 197 15.45 -6.81 -22.60
C ALA A 197 16.83 -6.42 -22.03
N GLU A 198 17.16 -5.12 -22.02
CA GLU A 198 18.41 -4.63 -21.45
C GLU A 198 18.48 -4.88 -19.94
N LEU A 199 17.39 -4.63 -19.20
CA LEU A 199 17.33 -4.90 -17.77
C LEU A 199 17.52 -6.40 -17.49
N ILE A 200 16.87 -7.27 -18.26
CA ILE A 200 17.07 -8.73 -18.15
C ILE A 200 18.54 -9.06 -18.36
N GLU A 201 19.19 -8.55 -19.41
CA GLU A 201 20.62 -8.81 -19.66
C GLU A 201 21.50 -8.37 -18.47
N LEU A 202 21.26 -7.17 -17.92
CA LEU A 202 21.98 -6.65 -16.77
C LEU A 202 21.83 -7.54 -15.53
N LEU A 203 20.63 -8.08 -15.28
CA LEU A 203 20.37 -8.98 -14.14
C LEU A 203 21.11 -10.32 -14.25
N HIS A 204 21.52 -10.74 -15.45
CA HIS A 204 22.26 -11.99 -15.65
C HIS A 204 23.77 -11.84 -15.40
N ARG A 205 24.28 -10.60 -15.33
CA ARG A 205 25.70 -10.36 -15.09
C ARG A 205 26.15 -10.91 -13.73
N THR A 206 27.44 -11.23 -13.63
CA THR A 206 28.07 -11.72 -12.40
C THR A 206 28.52 -10.59 -11.47
N SER A 207 28.57 -9.36 -11.98
CA SER A 207 28.88 -8.16 -11.20
C SER A 207 28.40 -6.91 -11.92
N GLY A 208 28.09 -5.88 -11.14
CA GLY A 208 27.60 -4.60 -11.61
C GLY A 208 26.78 -3.89 -10.54
N VAL A 209 26.36 -2.66 -10.85
CA VAL A 209 25.45 -1.89 -10.00
C VAL A 209 24.29 -1.42 -10.88
N ILE A 210 23.07 -1.64 -10.41
CA ILE A 210 21.84 -1.11 -11.02
C ILE A 210 21.28 -0.08 -10.02
N LEU A 211 21.02 1.13 -10.49
CA LEU A 211 20.44 2.21 -9.68
C LEU A 211 19.02 2.48 -10.17
N LEU A 212 18.04 2.20 -9.32
CA LEU A 212 16.65 2.57 -9.56
C LEU A 212 16.41 3.94 -8.94
N THR A 213 16.15 4.94 -9.78
CA THR A 213 15.94 6.33 -9.36
C THR A 213 14.51 6.79 -9.68
N GLY A 214 14.05 7.82 -8.96
CA GLY A 214 12.72 8.38 -9.10
C GLY A 214 12.17 8.89 -7.78
N PRO A 215 11.12 9.73 -7.82
CA PRO A 215 10.49 10.26 -6.60
C PRO A 215 9.85 9.15 -5.77
N SER A 216 9.41 9.48 -4.56
CA SER A 216 8.60 8.58 -3.74
C SER A 216 7.34 8.15 -4.49
N GLY A 217 7.02 6.86 -4.49
CA GLY A 217 5.85 6.31 -5.17
C GLY A 217 6.01 6.04 -6.67
N SER A 218 7.20 6.24 -7.26
CA SER A 218 7.44 5.96 -8.69
C SER A 218 7.66 4.48 -9.04
N GLY A 219 7.38 3.54 -8.13
CA GLY A 219 7.54 2.11 -8.37
C GLY A 219 8.96 1.55 -8.26
N LYS A 220 9.90 2.26 -7.62
CA LYS A 220 11.31 1.79 -7.43
C LYS A 220 11.38 0.44 -6.72
N THR A 221 10.78 0.33 -5.53
CA THR A 221 10.78 -0.91 -4.75
C THR A 221 10.04 -2.03 -5.47
N THR A 222 8.95 -1.71 -6.16
CA THR A 222 8.20 -2.67 -7.00
C THR A 222 9.08 -3.25 -8.10
N THR A 223 9.82 -2.39 -8.80
CA THR A 223 10.77 -2.79 -9.85
C THR A 223 11.92 -3.60 -9.27
N ALA A 224 12.48 -3.19 -8.13
CA ALA A 224 13.54 -3.92 -7.43
C ALA A 224 13.09 -5.34 -7.07
N TYR A 225 11.90 -5.50 -6.50
CA TYR A 225 11.36 -6.81 -6.14
C TYR A 225 11.05 -7.67 -7.37
N ALA A 226 10.59 -7.08 -8.48
CA ALA A 226 10.43 -7.82 -9.74
C ALA A 226 11.79 -8.31 -10.28
N CYS A 227 12.85 -7.50 -10.17
CA CYS A 227 14.21 -7.89 -10.53
C CYS A 227 14.71 -9.06 -9.65
N LEU A 228 14.53 -8.97 -8.33
CA LEU A 228 14.90 -10.04 -7.39
C LEU A 228 14.16 -11.35 -7.70
N ARG A 229 12.85 -11.27 -7.97
CA ARG A 229 12.05 -12.43 -8.39
C ARG A 229 12.55 -13.05 -9.69
N GLU A 230 12.96 -12.25 -10.67
CA GLU A 230 13.54 -12.78 -11.91
C GLU A 230 14.87 -13.48 -11.66
N ILE A 231 15.75 -12.91 -10.83
CA ILE A 231 17.03 -13.54 -10.45
C ILE A 231 16.79 -14.89 -9.77
N VAL A 232 15.94 -14.93 -8.74
CA VAL A 232 15.61 -16.18 -8.02
C VAL A 232 14.97 -17.20 -8.97
N ARG A 233 14.07 -16.76 -9.85
CA ARG A 233 13.42 -17.67 -10.81
C ARG A 233 14.41 -18.26 -11.82
N ARG A 234 15.43 -17.51 -12.20
CA ARG A 234 16.43 -17.91 -13.22
C ARG A 234 17.54 -18.78 -12.64
N PHE A 235 18.06 -18.39 -11.49
CA PHE A 235 19.24 -19.02 -10.89
C PHE A 235 18.89 -19.92 -9.70
N GLY A 236 17.65 -19.87 -9.19
CA GLY A 236 17.21 -20.68 -8.07
C GLY A 236 18.12 -20.50 -6.85
N ASP A 237 18.50 -21.63 -6.26
CA ASP A 237 19.39 -21.69 -5.10
C ASP A 237 20.89 -21.58 -5.47
N GLU A 238 21.22 -21.35 -6.76
CA GLU A 238 22.62 -21.19 -7.20
C GLU A 238 23.21 -19.81 -6.86
N ARG A 239 22.37 -18.84 -6.45
CA ARG A 239 22.82 -17.50 -6.04
C ARG A 239 22.31 -17.14 -4.66
N SER A 240 23.21 -16.67 -3.81
CA SER A 240 22.89 -16.04 -2.53
C SER A 240 22.38 -14.63 -2.77
N VAL A 241 21.05 -14.46 -2.69
CA VAL A 241 20.37 -13.16 -2.88
C VAL A 241 19.98 -12.58 -1.53
N MET A 242 20.49 -11.40 -1.21
CA MET A 242 20.25 -10.73 0.07
C MET A 242 19.76 -9.29 -0.10
N THR A 243 18.90 -8.85 0.82
CA THR A 243 18.47 -7.44 0.88
C THR A 243 18.69 -6.83 2.26
N LEU A 244 18.89 -5.51 2.28
CA LEU A 244 18.88 -4.70 3.49
C LEU A 244 17.98 -3.47 3.29
N GLU A 245 16.89 -3.37 4.04
CA GLU A 245 15.77 -2.46 3.76
C GLU A 245 15.26 -1.72 5.01
N ASP A 246 14.69 -0.52 4.86
CA ASP A 246 14.06 0.24 5.94
C ASP A 246 12.71 0.87 5.51
N PRO A 247 11.57 0.17 5.68
CA PRO A 247 11.38 -1.20 6.15
C PRO A 247 11.29 -2.20 4.98
N ILE A 248 11.18 -3.50 5.30
CA ILE A 248 10.77 -4.49 4.30
C ILE A 248 9.29 -4.23 3.95
N GLU A 249 9.02 -4.06 2.65
CA GLU A 249 7.68 -3.74 2.12
C GLU A 249 6.89 -5.01 1.74
N MET A 250 7.57 -6.07 1.29
CA MET A 250 6.99 -7.37 0.95
C MET A 250 8.01 -8.49 1.10
N VAL A 251 7.53 -9.67 1.48
CA VAL A 251 8.35 -10.89 1.47
C VAL A 251 8.55 -11.40 0.04
N VAL A 252 9.79 -11.58 -0.36
CA VAL A 252 10.21 -12.17 -1.64
C VAL A 252 10.75 -13.57 -1.38
N SER A 253 10.05 -14.59 -1.88
CA SER A 253 10.48 -15.98 -1.72
C SER A 253 11.84 -16.23 -2.39
N GLY A 254 12.72 -16.99 -1.72
CA GLY A 254 14.08 -17.27 -2.17
C GLY A 254 15.09 -16.15 -1.92
N VAL A 255 14.69 -15.06 -1.25
CA VAL A 255 15.57 -13.94 -0.92
C VAL A 255 15.74 -13.81 0.59
N THR A 256 16.98 -13.66 1.06
CA THR A 256 17.26 -13.40 2.47
C THR A 256 17.12 -11.90 2.75
N GLN A 257 15.98 -11.48 3.28
CA GLN A 257 15.68 -10.07 3.54
C GLN A 257 15.95 -9.67 4.99
N SER A 258 16.70 -8.58 5.18
CA SER A 258 16.98 -8.00 6.50
C SER A 258 16.41 -6.60 6.62
N GLN A 259 15.70 -6.32 7.72
CA GLN A 259 15.21 -4.97 8.01
C GLN A 259 16.17 -4.23 8.93
N ILE A 260 16.43 -2.96 8.63
CA ILE A 260 17.19 -2.04 9.46
C ILE A 260 16.47 -1.84 10.80
N ARG A 261 17.25 -1.78 11.89
CA ARG A 261 16.77 -1.58 13.26
C ARG A 261 17.76 -0.67 14.01
N PRO A 262 17.69 0.66 13.83
CA PRO A 262 18.69 1.59 14.36
C PRO A 262 18.74 1.58 15.90
N HIS A 263 17.61 1.32 16.56
CA HIS A 263 17.49 1.28 18.01
C HIS A 263 18.29 0.15 18.69
N VAL A 264 18.67 -0.89 17.96
CA VAL A 264 19.58 -1.96 18.44
C VAL A 264 20.97 -1.87 17.79
N GLY A 265 21.29 -0.76 17.13
CA GLY A 265 22.57 -0.56 16.45
C GLY A 265 22.72 -1.34 15.13
N PHE A 266 21.62 -1.81 14.54
CA PHE A 266 21.63 -2.47 13.23
C PHE A 266 21.19 -1.47 12.15
N ASP A 267 22.10 -0.57 11.78
CA ASP A 267 21.92 0.47 10.75
C ASP A 267 22.43 0.04 9.37
N LEU A 268 22.26 0.89 8.34
CA LEU A 268 22.65 0.57 6.97
C LEU A 268 24.15 0.24 6.84
N PRO A 269 25.11 1.05 7.35
CA PRO A 269 26.54 0.71 7.28
C PRO A 269 26.88 -0.60 7.99
N THR A 270 26.35 -0.83 9.19
CA THR A 270 26.61 -2.03 9.99
C THR A 270 26.00 -3.27 9.34
N GLY A 271 24.78 -3.14 8.83
CA GLY A 271 24.07 -4.18 8.09
C GLY A 271 24.80 -4.57 6.81
N LEU A 272 25.17 -3.59 5.97
CA LEU A 272 25.90 -3.84 4.72
C LEU A 272 27.24 -4.51 4.98
N LYS A 273 28.01 -4.01 5.95
CA LYS A 273 29.29 -4.61 6.34
C LYS A 273 29.13 -6.04 6.82
N SER A 274 28.01 -6.37 7.47
CA SER A 274 27.73 -7.72 7.97
C SER A 274 27.25 -8.64 6.86
N MET A 275 26.36 -8.16 5.98
CA MET A 275 25.88 -8.86 4.80
C MET A 275 27.02 -9.23 3.86
N MET A 276 28.03 -8.39 3.69
CA MET A 276 29.20 -8.72 2.87
C MET A 276 30.06 -9.86 3.40
N ARG A 277 29.87 -10.26 4.67
CA ARG A 277 30.51 -11.46 5.25
C ARG A 277 29.63 -12.71 5.14
N GLN A 278 28.49 -12.62 4.48
CA GLN A 278 27.56 -13.75 4.26
C GLN A 278 27.73 -14.39 2.87
N ASP A 279 28.81 -14.03 2.16
CA ASP A 279 29.08 -14.52 0.80
C ASP A 279 27.90 -14.29 -0.19
N PRO A 280 27.38 -13.05 -0.32
CA PRO A 280 26.25 -12.78 -1.21
C PRO A 280 26.70 -12.63 -2.68
N ASP A 281 25.94 -13.23 -3.60
CA ASP A 281 26.09 -13.03 -5.04
C ASP A 281 25.33 -11.80 -5.54
N VAL A 282 24.18 -11.52 -4.93
CA VAL A 282 23.33 -10.38 -5.26
C VAL A 282 22.95 -9.65 -3.98
N ILE A 283 23.17 -8.33 -3.99
CA ILE A 283 22.74 -7.44 -2.92
C ILE A 283 21.75 -6.43 -3.49
N MET A 284 20.62 -6.26 -2.80
CA MET A 284 19.75 -5.11 -2.97
C MET A 284 19.74 -4.29 -1.67
N ILE A 285 19.90 -2.97 -1.83
CA ILE A 285 19.85 -2.02 -0.74
C ILE A 285 18.60 -1.16 -0.93
N GLY A 286 17.72 -1.16 0.07
CA GLY A 286 16.61 -0.22 0.14
C GLY A 286 17.07 1.20 0.43
N GLU A 287 16.19 2.17 0.17
CA GLU A 287 16.37 3.57 0.63
C GLU A 287 16.09 3.69 2.13
#